data_AF-A0A1G5RPN4-F1
#
_entry.id   AF-A0A1G5RPN4-F1
#
_cell.length_a   1.000
_cell.length_b   1.000
_cell.length_c   1.000
_cell.angle_alpha   90.00
_cell.angle_beta   90.00
_cell.angle_gamma   90.00
#
_symmetry.space_group_name_H-M   'P 1'
#
loop_
_entity.id
_entity.type
_entity.pdbx_description
1 polymer ?
#
loop_
_entity_poly.entity_id
_entity_poly.type
_entity_poly.pdbx_seq_one_letter_code
_entity_poly.pdbx_strand_id
1 'polypeptide(L)'
;MIKTWNNLGELFCELNETCEYIVIRNYEGILKNSFDDSHNDIDFLCRDIDKFITISGAKQMKYNDKIHCVINVSGTNIRIDIRSVGDNYYDEKWENEMLTSRILYDELLYTMSPENYYYAILYHEIYHKNELKDDYVTTLIKLSEKLGIEFCKKTIKEDLDRYMKIKGYIETGYRSK
;
A
#
# COMPACT_ATOMS: atom_id res chain seq x y z
N MET A 1 12.90 -11.63 22.81
CA MET A 1 13.53 -10.32 22.54
C MET A 1 12.68 -9.60 21.51
N ILE A 2 12.55 -8.28 21.62
CA ILE A 2 11.86 -7.46 20.62
C ILE A 2 12.79 -7.40 19.40
N LYS A 3 12.33 -7.82 18.22
CA LYS A 3 13.10 -7.62 16.98
C LYS A 3 13.16 -6.12 16.71
N THR A 4 14.37 -5.61 16.56
CA THR A 4 14.67 -4.22 16.23
C THR A 4 15.57 -4.22 15.00
N TRP A 5 15.22 -3.40 14.02
CA TRP A 5 16.00 -3.22 12.79
C TRP A 5 16.95 -2.03 12.94
N ASN A 6 18.14 -2.06 12.34
CA ASN A 6 19.04 -0.91 12.42
C ASN A 6 18.59 0.24 11.52
N ASN A 7 17.90 -0.05 10.42
CA ASN A 7 17.30 0.90 9.49
C ASN A 7 16.21 0.20 8.65
N LEU A 8 15.46 0.96 7.86
CA LEU A 8 14.40 0.41 7.00
C LEU A 8 14.92 -0.48 5.86
N GLY A 9 16.14 -0.23 5.39
CA GLY A 9 16.73 -1.06 4.34
C GLY A 9 16.98 -2.49 4.79
N GLU A 10 17.42 -2.71 6.02
CA GLU A 10 17.53 -4.07 6.59
C GLU A 10 16.16 -4.76 6.70
N LEU A 11 15.13 -4.03 7.14
CA LEU A 11 13.76 -4.55 7.20
C LEU A 11 13.28 -4.98 5.80
N PHE A 12 13.42 -4.11 4.79
CA PHE A 12 12.97 -4.43 3.44
C PHE A 12 13.80 -5.53 2.79
N CYS A 13 15.12 -5.58 3.05
CA CYS A 13 15.98 -6.66 2.59
C CYS A 13 15.45 -8.03 3.09
N GLU A 14 15.14 -8.15 4.38
CA GLU A 14 14.54 -9.39 4.91
C GLU A 14 13.17 -9.67 4.29
N LEU A 15 12.30 -8.67 4.22
CA LEU A 15 10.96 -8.85 3.68
C LEU A 15 11.00 -9.28 2.20
N ASN A 16 11.92 -8.75 1.39
CA ASN A 16 12.08 -9.09 -0.02
C ASN A 16 12.39 -10.58 -0.22
N GLU A 17 13.17 -11.17 0.70
CA GLU A 17 13.59 -12.58 0.64
C GLU A 17 12.54 -13.54 1.22
N THR A 18 11.70 -13.07 2.13
CA THR A 18 10.87 -13.96 2.96
C THR A 18 9.37 -13.75 2.80
N CYS A 19 8.93 -12.60 2.33
CA CYS A 19 7.53 -12.22 2.27
C CYS A 19 7.12 -11.82 0.85
N GLU A 20 5.92 -12.22 0.44
CA GLU A 20 5.26 -11.63 -0.71
C GLU A 20 4.43 -10.44 -0.23
N TYR A 21 4.90 -9.24 -0.54
CA TYR A 21 4.30 -7.99 -0.08
C TYR A 21 4.49 -6.86 -1.11
N ILE A 22 3.74 -5.79 -0.92
CA ILE A 22 3.96 -4.48 -1.54
C ILE A 22 3.73 -3.36 -0.52
N VAL A 23 4.40 -2.22 -0.71
CA VAL A 23 4.00 -0.94 -0.11
C VAL A 23 2.94 -0.30 -0.99
N ILE A 24 1.77 -0.01 -0.43
CA ILE A 24 0.56 0.39 -1.20
C ILE A 24 0.67 1.81 -1.75
N ARG A 25 1.25 2.74 -0.98
CA ARG A 25 1.26 4.17 -1.30
C ARG A 25 2.35 4.92 -0.54
N ASN A 26 2.65 6.13 -1.00
CA ASN A 26 3.61 7.06 -0.38
C ASN A 26 5.03 6.47 -0.22
N TYR A 27 5.38 5.47 -1.02
CA TYR A 27 6.65 4.77 -0.93
C TYR A 27 7.84 5.67 -1.33
N GLU A 28 7.60 6.74 -2.11
CA GLU A 28 8.62 7.72 -2.46
C GLU A 28 9.11 8.53 -1.24
N GLY A 29 8.27 8.70 -0.22
CA GLY A 29 8.64 9.36 1.03
C GLY A 29 9.55 8.51 1.91
N ILE A 30 9.41 7.18 1.82
CA ILE A 30 10.18 6.20 2.60
C ILE A 30 11.67 6.29 2.25
N LEU A 31 12.01 6.41 0.96
CA LEU A 31 13.39 6.49 0.49
C LEU A 31 14.14 7.72 0.97
N LYS A 32 13.43 8.82 1.22
CA LYS A 32 14.04 10.10 1.60
C LYS A 32 14.40 10.15 3.08
N ASN A 33 14.13 9.10 3.85
CA ASN A 33 14.16 9.08 5.32
C ASN A 33 13.38 10.26 5.94
N SER A 34 12.48 10.87 5.17
CA SER A 34 11.67 11.99 5.61
C SER A 34 10.38 11.45 6.22
N PHE A 35 10.52 10.74 7.34
CA PHE A 35 9.40 10.52 8.26
C PHE A 35 9.20 11.81 9.05
N ASP A 36 8.85 12.88 8.34
CA ASP A 36 8.51 14.15 8.98
C ASP A 36 7.13 14.01 9.63
N ASP A 37 7.02 14.51 10.86
CA ASP A 37 6.04 14.20 11.92
C ASP A 37 4.53 14.29 11.60
N SER A 38 4.09 14.55 10.37
CA SER A 38 2.69 14.85 10.07
C SER A 38 1.87 13.69 9.50
N HIS A 39 2.48 12.71 8.84
CA HIS A 39 1.81 11.57 8.22
C HIS A 39 2.74 10.35 8.22
N ASN A 40 2.31 9.22 7.67
CA ASN A 40 3.18 8.12 7.20
C ASN A 40 3.21 6.87 8.08
N ASP A 41 2.03 6.37 8.45
CA ASP A 41 1.89 4.92 8.58
C ASP A 41 2.35 4.29 7.25
N ILE A 42 3.19 3.25 7.29
CA ILE A 42 3.55 2.51 6.08
C ILE A 42 2.45 1.49 5.81
N ASP A 43 1.74 1.67 4.70
CA ASP A 43 0.67 0.78 4.26
C ASP A 43 1.22 -0.39 3.46
N PHE A 44 0.97 -1.61 3.92
CA PHE A 44 1.37 -2.84 3.27
C PHE A 44 0.16 -3.63 2.78
N LEU A 45 0.31 -4.30 1.64
CA LEU A 45 -0.50 -5.47 1.29
C LEU A 45 0.45 -6.68 1.27
N CYS A 46 0.07 -7.77 1.92
CA CYS A 46 0.87 -8.99 1.99
C CYS A 46 0.05 -10.25 1.72
N ARG A 47 0.74 -11.32 1.34
CA ARG A 47 0.13 -12.65 1.14
C ARG A 47 -0.36 -13.26 2.45
N ASP A 48 0.46 -13.19 3.48
CA ASP A 48 0.27 -13.88 4.76
C ASP A 48 0.65 -12.92 5.89
N ILE A 49 -0.36 -12.44 6.61
CA ILE A 49 -0.21 -11.46 7.68
C ILE A 49 0.57 -12.02 8.87
N ASP A 50 0.42 -13.31 9.19
CA ASP A 50 1.09 -13.92 10.34
C ASP A 50 2.58 -14.13 10.04
N LYS A 51 2.90 -14.55 8.82
CA LYS A 51 4.29 -14.56 8.34
C LYS A 51 4.88 -13.16 8.34
N PHE A 52 4.18 -12.18 7.78
CA PHE A 52 4.65 -10.80 7.73
C PHE A 52 4.94 -10.24 9.14
N ILE A 53 4.02 -10.41 10.09
CA ILE A 53 4.19 -9.98 11.48
C ILE A 53 5.41 -10.67 12.12
N THR A 54 5.54 -11.98 11.93
CA THR A 54 6.65 -12.77 12.51
C THR A 54 8.00 -12.30 11.99
N ILE A 55 8.14 -12.14 10.67
CA ILE A 55 9.38 -11.72 10.02
C ILE A 55 9.73 -10.28 10.36
N SER A 56 8.77 -9.36 10.22
CA SER A 56 9.00 -7.93 10.46
C SER A 56 9.22 -7.62 11.94
N GLY A 57 8.75 -8.47 12.84
CA GLY A 57 8.71 -8.18 14.27
C GLY A 57 7.63 -7.14 14.64
N ALA A 58 6.64 -6.95 13.77
CA ALA A 58 5.53 -6.03 14.01
C ALA A 58 4.78 -6.38 15.29
N LYS A 59 4.29 -5.34 15.97
CA LYS A 59 3.47 -5.48 17.17
C LYS A 59 2.15 -4.77 17.01
N GLN A 60 1.08 -5.49 17.33
CA GLN A 60 -0.27 -4.95 17.34
C GLN A 60 -0.36 -3.77 18.32
N MET A 61 -0.99 -2.68 17.89
CA MET A 61 -1.24 -1.53 18.76
C MET A 61 -2.43 -1.76 19.70
N LYS A 62 -3.34 -2.66 19.31
CA LYS A 62 -4.53 -3.04 20.09
C LYS A 62 -4.68 -4.56 20.09
N TYR A 63 -5.33 -5.10 21.12
CA TYR A 63 -5.59 -6.53 21.21
C TYR A 63 -6.44 -7.02 20.04
N ASN A 64 -6.00 -8.09 19.37
CA ASN A 64 -6.64 -8.70 18.19
C ASN A 64 -6.74 -7.76 16.97
N ASP A 65 -5.89 -6.73 16.89
CA ASP A 65 -5.79 -5.85 15.73
C ASP A 65 -4.48 -6.11 15.00
N LYS A 66 -4.51 -7.03 14.04
CA LYS A 66 -3.33 -7.39 13.21
C LYS A 66 -3.04 -6.35 12.13
N ILE A 67 -3.95 -5.42 11.89
CA ILE A 67 -3.83 -4.39 10.84
C ILE A 67 -2.92 -3.28 11.35
N HIS A 68 -3.30 -2.63 12.45
CA HIS A 68 -2.59 -1.45 12.95
C HIS A 68 -1.48 -1.88 13.90
N CYS A 69 -0.25 -1.83 13.39
CA CYS A 69 0.93 -2.31 14.09
C CYS A 69 2.02 -1.24 14.18
N VAL A 70 3.06 -1.55 14.97
CA VAL A 70 4.32 -0.81 14.98
C VAL A 70 5.50 -1.74 14.76
N ILE A 71 6.51 -1.27 14.02
CA ILE A 71 7.82 -1.92 13.89
C ILE A 71 8.87 -1.01 14.54
N ASN A 72 9.82 -1.62 15.26
CA ASN A 72 10.94 -0.87 15.82
C ASN A 72 12.12 -0.80 14.84
N VAL A 73 12.50 0.41 14.44
CA VAL A 73 13.62 0.70 13.54
C VAL A 73 14.49 1.78 14.17
N SER A 74 15.77 1.48 14.38
CA SER A 74 16.75 2.36 15.03
C SER A 74 16.30 2.85 16.42
N GLY A 75 15.50 2.06 17.14
CA GLY A 75 14.91 2.44 18.43
C GLY A 75 13.60 3.23 18.33
N THR A 76 13.19 3.67 17.13
CA THR A 76 11.94 4.40 16.89
C THR A 76 10.83 3.43 16.48
N ASN A 77 9.61 3.63 17.00
CA ASN A 77 8.44 2.86 16.56
C ASN A 77 7.81 3.54 15.35
N ILE A 78 7.90 2.89 14.20
CA ILE A 78 7.23 3.29 12.96
C ILE A 78 5.87 2.60 12.93
N ARG A 79 4.81 3.38 12.71
CA ARG A 79 3.45 2.84 12.54
C ARG A 79 3.31 2.23 11.16
N ILE A 80 2.59 1.13 11.08
CA ILE A 80 2.32 0.42 9.84
C ILE A 80 0.88 -0.10 9.83
N ASP A 81 0.30 -0.16 8.64
CA ASP A 81 -1.00 -0.75 8.39
C ASP A 81 -0.80 -1.98 7.51
N ILE A 82 -1.16 -3.17 8.01
CA ILE A 82 -0.97 -4.42 7.28
C ILE A 82 -2.32 -4.89 6.75
N ARG A 83 -2.46 -4.86 5.43
CA ARG A 83 -3.53 -5.53 4.69
C ARG A 83 -3.05 -6.90 4.23
N SER A 84 -3.99 -7.83 4.08
CA SER A 84 -3.69 -9.16 3.58
C SER A 84 -4.77 -9.66 2.65
N VAL A 85 -4.38 -10.52 1.71
CA VAL A 85 -5.31 -11.10 0.73
C VAL A 85 -6.56 -11.66 1.41
N GLY A 86 -7.73 -11.20 0.95
CA GLY A 86 -9.04 -11.61 1.47
C GLY A 86 -9.51 -10.83 2.70
N ASP A 87 -8.84 -9.74 3.09
CA ASP A 87 -9.29 -8.88 4.20
C ASP A 87 -10.38 -7.87 3.79
N ASN A 88 -10.81 -7.91 2.53
CA ASN A 88 -11.78 -7.02 1.89
C ASN A 88 -11.31 -5.56 1.76
N TYR A 89 -10.01 -5.26 1.86
CA TYR A 89 -9.51 -3.92 1.59
C TYR A 89 -9.55 -3.61 0.09
N TYR A 90 -9.10 -4.55 -0.75
CA TYR A 90 -9.40 -4.55 -2.18
C TYR A 90 -10.13 -5.85 -2.55
N ASP A 91 -10.61 -5.92 -3.79
CA ASP A 91 -11.07 -7.18 -4.38
C ASP A 91 -9.96 -8.24 -4.30
N GLU A 92 -10.26 -9.45 -3.80
CA GLU A 92 -9.25 -10.50 -3.58
C GLU A 92 -8.50 -10.87 -4.86
N LYS A 93 -9.19 -10.91 -6.02
CA LYS A 93 -8.53 -11.19 -7.30
C LYS A 93 -7.57 -10.06 -7.66
N TRP A 94 -7.93 -8.81 -7.38
CA TRP A 94 -7.05 -7.68 -7.59
C TRP A 94 -5.85 -7.69 -6.64
N GLU A 95 -6.02 -8.03 -5.35
CA GLU A 95 -4.91 -8.18 -4.39
C GLU A 95 -3.89 -9.22 -4.87
N ASN A 96 -4.38 -10.34 -5.40
CA ASN A 96 -3.56 -11.36 -6.04
C ASN A 96 -2.78 -10.80 -7.24
N GLU A 97 -3.43 -10.03 -8.12
CA GLU A 97 -2.77 -9.39 -9.27
C GLU A 97 -1.72 -8.38 -8.82
N MET A 98 -2.03 -7.53 -7.83
CA MET A 98 -1.11 -6.54 -7.26
C MET A 98 0.18 -7.18 -6.73
N LEU A 99 0.05 -8.29 -5.98
CA LEU A 99 1.19 -8.99 -5.40
C LEU A 99 2.04 -9.71 -6.45
N THR A 100 1.40 -10.35 -7.43
CA THR A 100 2.10 -11.11 -8.48
C THR A 100 2.73 -10.21 -9.53
N SER A 101 2.17 -9.03 -9.77
CA SER A 101 2.70 -8.02 -10.70
C SER A 101 3.60 -6.97 -10.01
N ARG A 102 4.04 -7.22 -8.77
CA ARG A 102 4.84 -6.25 -8.00
C ARG A 102 6.15 -5.92 -8.69
N ILE A 103 6.62 -4.70 -8.50
CA ILE A 103 7.89 -4.23 -9.04
C ILE A 103 8.83 -3.85 -7.91
N LEU A 104 10.12 -4.16 -8.06
CA LEU A 104 11.15 -3.69 -7.14
C LEU A 104 11.43 -2.22 -7.45
N TYR A 105 11.23 -1.36 -6.47
CA TYR A 105 11.42 0.08 -6.57
C TYR A 105 12.70 0.50 -5.84
N ASP A 106 13.54 1.26 -6.55
CA ASP A 106 14.83 1.78 -6.07
C ASP A 106 15.74 0.69 -5.47
N GLU A 107 15.66 -0.53 -6.01
CA GLU A 107 16.38 -1.72 -5.53
C GLU A 107 16.13 -2.05 -4.05
N LEU A 108 15.10 -1.46 -3.43
CA LEU A 108 14.89 -1.50 -1.98
C LEU A 108 13.64 -2.25 -1.57
N LEU A 109 12.48 -1.89 -2.12
CA LEU A 109 11.18 -2.39 -1.66
C LEU A 109 10.26 -2.73 -2.83
N TYR A 110 9.33 -3.64 -2.62
CA TYR A 110 8.30 -3.93 -3.61
C TYR A 110 7.12 -2.95 -3.53
N THR A 111 6.65 -2.51 -4.69
CA THR A 111 5.46 -1.66 -4.87
C THR A 111 4.57 -2.21 -6.00
N MET A 112 3.40 -1.60 -6.19
CA MET A 112 2.50 -1.91 -7.30
C MET A 112 3.11 -1.54 -8.65
N SER A 113 2.69 -2.24 -9.70
CA SER A 113 2.87 -1.77 -11.08
C SER A 113 2.23 -0.38 -11.27
N PRO A 114 2.68 0.45 -12.23
CA PRO A 114 2.10 1.78 -12.42
C PRO A 114 0.58 1.79 -12.66
N GLU A 115 0.06 0.80 -13.39
CA GLU A 115 -1.39 0.64 -13.62
C GLU A 115 -2.12 0.33 -12.31
N ASN A 116 -1.65 -0.68 -11.56
CA ASN A 116 -2.25 -1.03 -10.28
C ASN A 116 -2.18 0.13 -9.29
N TYR A 117 -1.06 0.86 -9.26
CA TYR A 117 -0.90 1.99 -8.36
C TYR A 117 -1.88 3.12 -8.70
N TYR A 118 -2.01 3.46 -9.98
CA TYR A 118 -2.96 4.49 -10.44
C TYR A 118 -4.39 4.18 -9.98
N TYR A 119 -4.87 2.98 -10.27
CA TYR A 119 -6.25 2.60 -9.91
C TYR A 119 -6.41 2.34 -8.41
N ALA A 120 -5.39 1.88 -7.69
CA ALA A 120 -5.44 1.71 -6.24
C ALA A 120 -5.58 3.06 -5.50
N ILE A 121 -4.92 4.13 -5.99
CA ILE A 121 -5.13 5.49 -5.48
C ILE A 121 -6.58 5.91 -5.71
N LEU A 122 -7.11 5.75 -6.93
CA LEU A 122 -8.51 6.09 -7.23
C LEU A 122 -9.48 5.30 -6.35
N TYR A 123 -9.27 4.00 -6.17
CA TYR A 123 -10.11 3.15 -5.34
C TYR A 123 -10.11 3.62 -3.88
N HIS A 124 -8.94 3.93 -3.34
CA HIS A 124 -8.82 4.44 -1.97
C HIS A 124 -9.52 5.80 -1.79
N GLU A 125 -9.30 6.74 -2.69
CA GLU A 125 -9.88 8.08 -2.56
C GLU A 125 -11.39 8.09 -2.84
N ILE A 126 -11.85 7.33 -3.84
CA ILE A 126 -13.25 7.33 -4.27
C ILE A 126 -14.10 6.37 -3.44
N TYR A 127 -13.74 5.08 -3.36
CA TYR A 127 -14.57 4.11 -2.66
C TYR A 127 -14.31 4.10 -1.15
N HIS A 128 -13.07 4.25 -0.68
CA HIS A 128 -12.82 4.22 0.76
C HIS A 128 -13.15 5.53 1.47
N LYS A 129 -12.92 6.68 0.82
CA LYS A 129 -13.08 8.01 1.45
C LYS A 129 -14.19 8.87 0.86
N ASN A 130 -14.63 8.61 -0.37
CA ASN A 130 -15.54 9.48 -1.12
C ASN A 130 -14.99 10.90 -1.38
N GLU A 131 -13.66 11.08 -1.36
CA GLU A 131 -12.99 12.36 -1.57
C GLU A 131 -11.61 12.14 -2.20
N LEU A 132 -11.28 12.92 -3.24
CA LEU A 132 -9.94 12.96 -3.83
C LEU A 132 -9.16 14.17 -3.31
N LYS A 133 -8.14 13.90 -2.49
CA LYS A 133 -7.20 14.90 -1.98
C LYS A 133 -6.27 15.44 -3.07
N ASP A 134 -5.91 16.71 -2.94
CA ASP A 134 -5.08 17.41 -3.95
C ASP A 134 -3.66 16.82 -4.08
N ASP A 135 -3.09 16.29 -3.00
CA ASP A 135 -1.77 15.63 -3.03
C ASP A 135 -1.75 14.42 -3.98
N TYR A 136 -2.84 13.65 -4.04
CA TYR A 136 -2.96 12.52 -4.96
C TYR A 136 -3.22 12.94 -6.41
N VAL A 137 -3.78 14.13 -6.66
CA VAL A 137 -3.99 14.64 -8.03
C VAL A 137 -2.64 14.74 -8.76
N THR A 138 -1.60 15.25 -8.10
CA THR A 138 -0.27 15.37 -8.70
C THR A 138 0.32 14.00 -9.05
N THR A 139 0.16 13.01 -8.17
CA THR A 139 0.63 11.64 -8.41
C THR A 139 -0.15 10.98 -9.55
N LEU A 140 -1.47 11.15 -9.58
CA LEU A 140 -2.35 10.59 -10.62
C LEU A 140 -2.03 11.15 -12.00
N ILE A 141 -1.76 12.46 -12.13
CA ILE A 141 -1.35 13.08 -13.41
C ILE A 141 -0.05 12.45 -13.93
N LYS A 142 0.97 12.30 -13.08
CA LYS A 142 2.25 11.68 -13.48
C LYS A 142 2.07 10.23 -13.93
N LEU A 143 1.24 9.48 -13.20
CA LEU A 143 0.95 8.09 -13.53
C LEU A 143 0.14 7.99 -14.84
N SER A 144 -0.84 8.86 -15.05
CA SER A 144 -1.66 8.87 -16.26
C SER A 144 -0.83 9.19 -17.50
N GLU A 145 0.08 10.17 -17.42
CA GLU A 145 1.04 10.48 -18.49
C GLU A 145 1.92 9.27 -18.82
N LYS A 146 2.47 8.61 -17.80
CA LYS A 146 3.29 7.40 -17.97
C LYS A 146 2.53 6.25 -18.60
N LEU A 147 1.24 6.12 -18.30
CA LEU A 147 0.37 5.06 -18.82
C LEU A 147 -0.26 5.41 -20.18
N GLY A 148 -0.16 6.66 -20.65
CA GLY A 148 -0.87 7.14 -21.83
C GLY A 148 -2.38 7.21 -21.63
N ILE A 149 -2.84 7.45 -20.40
CA ILE A 149 -4.25 7.57 -20.01
C ILE A 149 -4.58 9.04 -19.81
N GLU A 150 -5.78 9.45 -20.21
CA GLU A 150 -6.30 10.80 -19.90
C GLU A 150 -6.78 10.86 -18.45
N PHE A 151 -6.27 11.82 -17.67
CA PHE A 151 -6.75 12.09 -16.33
C PHE A 151 -7.74 13.27 -16.34
N CYS A 152 -8.95 13.04 -15.85
CA CYS A 152 -9.95 14.08 -15.66
C CYS A 152 -10.66 13.90 -14.32
N LYS A 153 -10.49 14.87 -13.39
CA LYS A 153 -11.10 14.84 -12.04
C LYS A 153 -12.63 14.65 -12.07
N LYS A 154 -13.30 15.03 -13.17
CA LYS A 154 -14.75 14.89 -13.33
C LYS A 154 -15.20 13.49 -13.72
N THR A 155 -14.32 12.66 -14.27
CA THR A 155 -14.63 11.32 -14.79
C THR A 155 -13.96 10.19 -14.00
N ILE A 156 -13.16 10.52 -12.98
CA ILE A 156 -12.37 9.54 -12.22
C ILE A 156 -13.20 8.37 -11.67
N LYS A 157 -14.46 8.61 -11.30
CA LYS A 157 -15.33 7.55 -10.79
C LYS A 157 -15.75 6.64 -11.94
N GLU A 158 -16.21 7.19 -13.06
CA GLU A 158 -16.58 6.43 -14.25
C GLU A 158 -15.40 5.64 -14.82
N ASP A 159 -14.19 6.22 -14.76
CA ASP A 159 -12.97 5.58 -15.21
C ASP A 159 -12.55 4.42 -14.29
N LEU A 160 -12.66 4.59 -12.97
CA LEU A 160 -12.47 3.50 -12.00
C LEU A 160 -13.54 2.40 -12.18
N ASP A 161 -14.82 2.76 -12.22
CA ASP A 161 -15.92 1.80 -12.40
C ASP A 161 -15.74 0.97 -13.69
N ARG A 162 -15.29 1.61 -14.79
CA ARG A 162 -14.98 0.94 -16.05
C ARG A 162 -13.80 -0.01 -15.90
N TYR A 163 -12.71 0.42 -15.26
CA TYR A 163 -11.54 -0.42 -15.01
C TYR A 163 -11.90 -1.67 -14.20
N MET A 164 -12.60 -1.49 -13.07
CA MET A 164 -13.07 -2.58 -12.21
C MET A 164 -13.93 -3.57 -13.00
N LYS A 165 -14.85 -3.07 -13.83
CA LYS A 165 -15.70 -3.90 -14.69
C LYS A 165 -14.92 -4.69 -15.74
N ILE A 166 -13.97 -4.05 -16.43
CA ILE A 166 -13.15 -4.71 -17.48
C ILE A 166 -12.30 -5.82 -16.87
N LYS A 167 -11.69 -5.56 -15.70
CA LYS A 167 -10.86 -6.54 -15.00
C LYS A 167 -11.67 -7.59 -14.25
N GLY A 168 -12.97 -7.36 -14.05
CA GLY A 168 -13.85 -8.24 -13.30
C GLY A 168 -13.56 -8.23 -11.80
N TYR A 169 -13.22 -7.05 -11.27
CA TYR A 169 -13.07 -6.79 -9.83
C TYR A 169 -14.37 -6.21 -9.24
N ILE A 170 -14.57 -6.36 -7.94
CA ILE A 170 -15.71 -5.77 -7.23
C ILE A 170 -15.29 -4.68 -6.22
N GLU A 171 -16.19 -3.74 -5.94
CA GLU A 171 -16.05 -2.88 -4.75
C GLU A 171 -16.38 -3.70 -3.50
N THR A 172 -15.50 -3.69 -2.51
CA THR A 172 -15.64 -4.49 -1.28
C THR A 172 -16.52 -3.85 -0.21
N GLY A 173 -16.91 -2.59 -0.37
CA GLY A 173 -17.65 -1.83 0.63
C GLY A 173 -16.83 -1.38 1.84
N TYR A 174 -15.51 -1.65 1.86
CA TYR A 174 -14.61 -1.13 2.88
C TYR A 174 -14.61 0.40 2.88
N ARG A 175 -14.55 1.01 4.07
CA ARG A 175 -14.48 2.46 4.25
C ARG A 175 -13.37 2.78 5.24
N SER A 176 -12.45 3.64 4.82
CA SER A 176 -11.42 4.16 5.72
C SER A 176 -12.08 5.22 6.61
N LYS A 177 -11.85 5.14 7.93
CA LYS A 177 -12.36 6.13 8.88
C LYS A 177 -11.55 7.42 8.84
#